data_AF-A0A1X7A4T1-F1
#
_entry.id   AF-A0A1X7A4T1-F1
#
_cell.length_a   1.000
_cell.length_b   1.000
_cell.length_c   1.000
_cell.angle_alpha   90.00
_cell.angle_beta   90.00
_cell.angle_gamma   90.00
#
_symmetry.space_group_name_H-M   'P 1'
#
loop_
_entity.id
_entity.type
_entity.pdbx_description
1 polymer ?
#
loop_
_entity_poly.entity_id
_entity_poly.type
_entity_poly.pdbx_seq_one_letter_code
_entity_poly.pdbx_strand_id
1 'polypeptide(L)'
;MYLVSSITLRAVRQVLAGVFLLLMPTPSLAQSLLERLVMPGDLIEGHAELEDDCSNCHVSFSEEGESELCLDCHELVDRDIAERRGFHGRRQEVLEQECRYCHTDHDGRDADIVQLDTETFDHTDTDFMLEGAHAILPCASCHADEAKFRDAPNDCVGCHEEDQPHQGRLGTDCAACHEETGWAELKPFDHSETGFALAGAHAEVTCTSCHVGEVYEGLPTDCIGCHQIQDVHAGRFGEECDTCHVVEAWTEVRFEHDRDTEFSLVGAHEDAACEACHATNAFAEDLATDCFGCHEADDAHEGQLGEACDTCHAPAGWAVDVAFDHDITRFPLLGLHTLVPCEGCHLDPAFRSAEPSCASCHQDDDIHEGSLSDQCETCHNPNGWEFWTFDHDTETDFALTGAHQGVSCGSCHTQAAAASLAISQDCVLCHAEDDVHDGRFGKNCSSCHDTQSFEDARLR
;
A
#
# COMPACT_ATOMS: atom_id res chain seq x y z
N MET A 1 131.05 -32.22 -28.95
CA MET A 1 132.02 -33.22 -28.46
C MET A 1 131.20 -34.44 -28.01
N TYR A 2 131.39 -35.58 -28.67
CA TYR A 2 130.97 -36.98 -28.41
C TYR A 2 130.42 -37.33 -26.98
N LEU A 3 129.48 -38.25 -26.71
CA LEU A 3 129.19 -39.64 -27.16
C LEU A 3 127.72 -40.02 -26.77
N VAL A 4 126.87 -40.68 -27.58
CA VAL A 4 126.68 -42.13 -27.90
C VAL A 4 125.78 -42.95 -26.94
N SER A 5 124.81 -43.65 -27.55
CA SER A 5 124.06 -44.86 -27.12
C SER A 5 123.04 -44.69 -25.98
N SER A 6 121.88 -45.35 -25.96
CA SER A 6 121.51 -46.64 -26.54
C SER A 6 119.99 -46.76 -26.72
N ILE A 7 119.57 -47.13 -27.93
CA ILE A 7 118.23 -47.57 -28.33
C ILE A 7 117.97 -49.01 -27.81
N THR A 8 116.68 -49.38 -27.75
CA THR A 8 116.14 -50.75 -27.67
C THR A 8 116.24 -51.53 -26.36
N LEU A 9 115.28 -51.30 -25.45
CA LEU A 9 114.67 -52.36 -24.61
C LEU A 9 113.36 -51.94 -23.88
N ARG A 10 112.82 -50.73 -24.13
CA ARG A 10 111.54 -50.28 -23.57
C ARG A 10 110.30 -50.59 -24.42
N ALA A 11 110.47 -51.03 -25.67
CA ALA A 11 109.38 -51.16 -26.64
C ALA A 11 108.47 -52.40 -26.46
N VAL A 12 108.79 -53.35 -25.58
CA VAL A 12 107.99 -54.59 -25.44
C VAL A 12 107.21 -54.66 -24.12
N ARG A 13 107.55 -53.85 -23.11
CA ARG A 13 106.85 -53.87 -21.80
C ARG A 13 105.70 -52.86 -21.67
N GLN A 14 105.59 -51.89 -22.57
CA GLN A 14 104.53 -50.85 -22.51
C GLN A 14 103.30 -51.16 -23.38
N VAL A 15 103.36 -52.15 -24.29
CA VAL A 15 102.21 -52.51 -25.14
C VAL A 15 101.24 -53.48 -24.45
N LEU A 16 101.70 -54.30 -23.50
CA LEU A 16 100.82 -55.26 -22.79
C LEU A 16 100.07 -54.67 -21.58
N ALA A 17 100.47 -53.50 -21.06
CA ALA A 17 99.73 -52.81 -20.00
C ALA A 17 98.68 -51.81 -20.54
N GLY A 18 98.79 -51.40 -21.81
CA GLY A 18 97.84 -50.46 -22.44
C GLY A 18 96.62 -51.13 -23.08
N VAL A 19 96.66 -52.43 -23.34
CA VAL A 19 95.55 -53.16 -24.00
C VAL A 19 94.62 -53.85 -22.98
N PHE A 20 95.06 -54.06 -21.74
CA PHE A 20 94.20 -54.63 -20.69
C PHE A 20 93.36 -53.59 -19.93
N LEU A 21 93.57 -52.29 -20.20
CA LEU A 21 92.85 -51.18 -19.56
C LEU A 21 91.75 -50.57 -20.46
N LEU A 22 91.48 -51.18 -21.62
CA LEU A 22 90.48 -50.74 -22.61
C LEU A 22 89.31 -51.72 -22.81
N LEU A 23 89.21 -52.75 -21.95
CA LEU A 23 88.15 -53.77 -21.97
C LEU A 23 87.57 -54.03 -20.56
N MET A 24 87.59 -53.04 -19.68
CA MET A 24 86.66 -53.05 -18.55
C MET A 24 85.36 -52.43 -19.05
N PRO A 25 84.23 -53.17 -19.08
CA PRO A 25 82.94 -52.51 -19.26
C PRO A 25 82.84 -51.42 -18.19
N THR A 26 82.43 -50.23 -18.60
CA THR A 26 82.05 -49.19 -17.66
C THR A 26 81.05 -49.79 -16.67
N PRO A 27 81.14 -49.50 -15.36
CA PRO A 27 80.26 -50.12 -14.35
C PRO A 27 78.77 -50.00 -14.70
N SER A 28 78.39 -48.96 -15.44
CA SER A 28 77.05 -48.71 -15.97
C SER A 28 76.49 -49.82 -16.88
N LEU A 29 77.30 -50.45 -17.75
CA LEU A 29 76.82 -51.49 -18.69
C LEU A 29 76.68 -52.88 -18.04
N ALA A 30 77.39 -53.11 -16.92
CA ALA A 30 77.31 -54.37 -16.19
C ALA A 30 76.18 -54.37 -15.14
N GLN A 31 75.81 -53.20 -14.61
CA GLN A 31 74.64 -53.04 -13.72
C GLN A 31 73.33 -53.32 -14.45
N SER A 32 73.10 -52.73 -15.63
CA SER A 32 71.83 -52.89 -16.35
C SER A 32 71.53 -54.34 -16.76
N LEU A 33 72.56 -55.14 -17.10
CA LEU A 33 72.40 -56.55 -17.47
C LEU A 33 72.07 -57.46 -16.28
N LEU A 34 72.55 -57.13 -15.07
CA LEU A 34 72.26 -57.89 -13.85
C LEU A 34 70.88 -57.52 -13.30
N GLU A 35 70.52 -56.24 -13.35
CA GLU A 35 69.21 -55.72 -12.94
C GLU A 35 68.09 -56.31 -13.82
N ARG A 36 68.31 -56.37 -15.15
CA ARG A 36 67.36 -57.00 -16.10
C ARG A 36 67.18 -58.51 -15.88
N LEU A 37 68.14 -59.19 -15.27
CA LEU A 37 68.06 -60.61 -14.93
C LEU A 37 67.21 -60.87 -13.67
N VAL A 38 66.96 -59.82 -12.88
CA VAL A 38 66.26 -59.87 -11.57
C VAL A 38 64.89 -59.18 -11.64
N MET A 39 64.48 -58.66 -12.80
CA MET A 39 63.14 -58.08 -12.97
C MET A 39 62.04 -59.15 -12.79
N PRO A 40 61.05 -58.92 -11.91
CA PRO A 40 59.96 -59.87 -11.67
C PRO A 40 59.08 -60.14 -12.90
N GLY A 41 58.98 -59.15 -13.79
CA GLY A 41 58.16 -59.15 -15.00
C GLY A 41 58.41 -57.89 -15.82
N ASP A 42 57.80 -57.84 -17.02
CA ASP A 42 57.81 -56.64 -17.87
C ASP A 42 57.07 -55.50 -17.15
N LEU A 43 57.50 -54.25 -17.39
CA LEU A 43 56.74 -53.08 -16.95
C LEU A 43 55.38 -53.02 -17.64
N ILE A 44 54.42 -52.27 -17.09
CA ILE A 44 53.17 -51.98 -17.80
C ILE A 44 53.39 -51.25 -19.12
N GLU A 45 52.38 -51.30 -19.99
CA GLU A 45 52.43 -50.63 -21.30
C GLU A 45 52.76 -49.14 -21.18
N GLY A 46 52.20 -48.44 -20.19
CA GLY A 46 52.43 -47.01 -19.99
C GLY A 46 53.89 -46.63 -19.64
N HIS A 47 54.65 -47.58 -19.09
CA HIS A 47 56.06 -47.39 -18.74
C HIS A 47 56.99 -48.25 -19.61
N ALA A 48 56.50 -48.81 -20.72
CA ALA A 48 57.27 -49.74 -21.54
C ALA A 48 58.59 -49.17 -22.07
N GLU A 49 58.65 -47.86 -22.30
CA GLU A 49 59.85 -47.16 -22.75
C GLU A 49 60.91 -46.97 -21.64
N LEU A 50 60.53 -47.12 -20.37
CA LEU A 50 61.42 -46.92 -19.21
C LEU A 50 62.11 -48.21 -18.74
N GLU A 51 61.81 -49.35 -19.35
CA GLU A 51 62.25 -50.69 -18.90
C GLU A 51 63.78 -50.86 -18.87
N ASP A 52 64.50 -50.08 -19.66
CA ASP A 52 65.95 -50.08 -19.72
C ASP A 52 66.61 -49.09 -18.74
N ASP A 53 65.84 -48.20 -18.13
CA ASP A 53 66.31 -47.08 -17.31
C ASP A 53 65.84 -47.22 -15.85
N CYS A 54 66.29 -48.29 -15.17
CA CYS A 54 65.88 -48.67 -13.82
C CYS A 54 65.98 -47.54 -12.77
N SER A 55 66.92 -46.61 -12.95
CA SER A 55 67.14 -45.48 -12.04
C SER A 55 66.02 -44.44 -12.06
N ASN A 56 65.10 -44.49 -13.04
CA ASN A 56 63.93 -43.63 -13.07
C ASN A 56 62.88 -44.03 -12.03
N CYS A 57 62.94 -45.26 -11.50
CA CYS A 57 61.97 -45.76 -10.52
C CYS A 57 62.64 -46.25 -9.23
N HIS A 58 63.92 -46.66 -9.28
CA HIS A 58 64.63 -47.23 -8.12
C HIS A 58 65.79 -46.35 -7.65
N VAL A 59 65.85 -46.12 -6.34
CA VAL A 59 67.01 -45.52 -5.69
C VAL A 59 68.05 -46.61 -5.38
N SER A 60 69.25 -46.50 -5.94
CA SER A 60 70.30 -47.51 -5.75
C SER A 60 70.60 -47.77 -4.27
N PHE A 61 70.46 -49.03 -3.85
CA PHE A 61 70.73 -49.51 -2.48
C PHE A 61 69.82 -48.91 -1.37
N SER A 62 68.65 -48.38 -1.72
CA SER A 62 67.63 -47.89 -0.78
C SER A 62 66.26 -48.41 -1.19
N GLU A 63 65.43 -48.76 -0.20
CA GLU A 63 63.99 -49.02 -0.40
C GLU A 63 63.15 -47.77 -0.09
N GLU A 64 63.78 -46.69 0.39
CA GLU A 64 63.18 -45.39 0.72
C GLU A 64 63.43 -44.39 -0.42
N GLY A 65 62.43 -43.54 -0.71
CA GLY A 65 62.52 -42.45 -1.69
C GLY A 65 62.07 -42.83 -3.11
N GLU A 66 61.50 -44.01 -3.31
CA GLU A 66 60.97 -44.46 -4.59
C GLU A 66 59.67 -43.71 -4.96
N SER A 67 58.81 -43.43 -3.97
CA SER A 67 57.62 -42.59 -4.17
C SER A 67 57.93 -41.21 -4.76
N GLU A 68 59.04 -40.55 -4.38
CA GLU A 68 59.42 -39.24 -4.91
C GLU A 68 59.68 -39.30 -6.42
N LEU A 69 60.35 -40.37 -6.89
CA LEU A 69 60.61 -40.58 -8.31
C LEU A 69 59.32 -40.81 -9.12
N CYS A 70 58.33 -41.49 -8.53
CA CYS A 70 57.01 -41.64 -9.15
C CYS A 70 56.34 -40.26 -9.32
N LEU A 71 56.36 -39.44 -8.27
CA LEU A 71 55.70 -38.14 -8.22
C LEU A 71 56.34 -37.11 -9.17
N ASP A 72 57.64 -37.23 -9.46
CA ASP A 72 58.34 -36.41 -10.46
C ASP A 72 57.71 -36.51 -11.87
N CYS A 73 57.14 -37.65 -12.23
CA CYS A 73 56.42 -37.84 -13.51
C CYS A 73 54.90 -37.74 -13.34
N HIS A 74 54.37 -38.17 -12.19
CA HIS A 74 52.94 -38.12 -11.87
C HIS A 74 52.54 -36.81 -11.19
N GLU A 75 52.88 -35.68 -11.82
CA GLU A 75 52.70 -34.32 -11.29
C GLU A 75 51.26 -34.02 -10.79
N LEU A 76 50.25 -34.61 -11.44
CA LEU A 76 48.85 -34.45 -11.01
C LEU A 76 48.56 -35.13 -9.68
N VAL A 77 49.13 -36.31 -9.45
CA VAL A 77 49.00 -37.06 -8.20
C VAL A 77 49.82 -36.39 -7.11
N ASP A 78 51.03 -35.93 -7.44
CA ASP A 78 51.88 -35.13 -6.53
C ASP A 78 51.13 -33.90 -6.02
N ARG A 79 50.51 -33.16 -6.94
CA ARG A 79 49.71 -31.99 -6.60
C ARG A 79 48.47 -32.35 -5.76
N ASP A 80 47.76 -33.42 -6.10
CA ASP A 80 46.62 -33.88 -5.30
C ASP A 80 47.03 -34.17 -3.85
N ILE A 81 48.16 -34.86 -3.65
CA ILE A 81 48.76 -35.15 -2.35
C ILE A 81 49.15 -33.87 -1.61
N ALA A 82 49.88 -32.98 -2.28
CA ALA A 82 50.35 -31.73 -1.71
C ALA A 82 49.21 -30.79 -1.29
N GLU A 83 48.15 -30.71 -2.10
CA GLU A 83 46.98 -29.85 -1.88
C GLU A 83 45.88 -30.53 -1.05
N ARG A 84 46.06 -31.80 -0.68
CA ARG A 84 45.09 -32.65 0.05
C ARG A 84 43.72 -32.69 -0.64
N ARG A 85 43.74 -32.89 -1.95
CA ARG A 85 42.54 -33.00 -2.77
C ARG A 85 42.60 -34.25 -3.64
N GLY A 86 41.50 -34.53 -4.33
CA GLY A 86 41.32 -35.74 -5.11
C GLY A 86 41.40 -36.99 -4.24
N PHE A 87 41.33 -38.16 -4.88
CA PHE A 87 41.38 -39.44 -4.18
C PHE A 87 42.70 -39.62 -3.41
N HIS A 88 43.84 -39.44 -4.08
CA HIS A 88 45.16 -39.68 -3.48
C HIS A 88 45.50 -38.71 -2.35
N GLY A 89 45.08 -37.44 -2.42
CA GLY A 89 45.39 -36.45 -1.39
C GLY A 89 44.51 -36.51 -0.14
N ARG A 90 43.34 -37.15 -0.21
CA ARG A 90 42.42 -37.31 0.93
C ARG A 90 42.64 -38.61 1.71
N ARG A 91 43.36 -39.57 1.13
CA ARG A 91 43.63 -40.89 1.72
C ARG A 91 44.86 -40.85 2.61
N GLN A 92 44.69 -41.16 3.89
CA GLN A 92 45.81 -41.18 4.84
C GLN A 92 46.86 -42.24 4.47
N GLU A 93 46.44 -43.38 3.91
CA GLU A 93 47.37 -44.46 3.54
C GLU A 93 48.36 -44.04 2.45
N VAL A 94 47.97 -43.12 1.56
CA VAL A 94 48.86 -42.58 0.51
C VAL A 94 49.97 -41.72 1.12
N LEU A 95 49.72 -41.09 2.27
CA LEU A 95 50.72 -40.27 2.98
C LEU A 95 51.69 -41.12 3.81
N GLU A 96 51.35 -42.38 4.09
CA GLU A 96 52.08 -43.24 5.01
C GLU A 96 52.77 -44.43 4.34
N GLN A 97 52.35 -44.79 3.12
CA GLN A 97 52.83 -45.97 2.39
C GLN A 97 53.46 -45.57 1.06
N GLU A 98 54.48 -46.31 0.65
CA GLU A 98 55.07 -46.18 -0.69
C GLU A 98 54.06 -46.58 -1.78
N CYS A 99 54.12 -45.91 -2.93
CA CYS A 99 53.19 -46.12 -4.06
C CYS A 99 53.09 -47.60 -4.47
N ARG A 100 54.21 -48.33 -4.40
CA ARG A 100 54.33 -49.74 -4.80
C ARG A 100 53.46 -50.71 -4.01
N TYR A 101 53.03 -50.35 -2.80
CA TYR A 101 52.14 -51.22 -2.01
C TYR A 101 50.74 -51.35 -2.63
N CYS A 102 50.29 -50.32 -3.35
CA CYS A 102 49.03 -50.34 -4.09
C CYS A 102 49.25 -50.54 -5.60
N HIS A 103 50.34 -50.00 -6.15
CA HIS A 103 50.61 -49.95 -7.59
C HIS A 103 51.88 -50.72 -7.97
N THR A 104 51.73 -51.93 -8.51
CA THR A 104 52.88 -52.76 -8.92
C THR A 104 53.13 -52.66 -10.42
N ASP A 105 54.27 -52.10 -10.83
CA ASP A 105 54.58 -51.84 -12.25
C ASP A 105 55.02 -53.09 -13.04
N HIS A 106 55.73 -54.00 -12.38
CA HIS A 106 56.30 -55.22 -12.97
C HIS A 106 55.31 -56.37 -13.13
N ASP A 107 54.01 -56.08 -13.31
CA ASP A 107 52.96 -57.10 -13.42
C ASP A 107 52.59 -57.41 -14.89
N GLY A 108 53.32 -56.83 -15.85
CA GLY A 108 53.19 -57.08 -17.28
C GLY A 108 52.39 -56.02 -18.03
N ARG A 109 52.51 -56.02 -19.36
CA ARG A 109 51.99 -54.95 -20.25
C ARG A 109 50.50 -54.64 -20.06
N ASP A 110 49.70 -55.67 -19.85
CA ASP A 110 48.23 -55.58 -19.76
C ASP A 110 47.72 -55.38 -18.31
N ALA A 111 48.60 -55.19 -17.32
CA ALA A 111 48.18 -55.10 -15.93
C ALA A 111 47.40 -53.81 -15.65
N ASP A 112 46.27 -53.95 -14.93
CA ASP A 112 45.54 -52.82 -14.39
C ASP A 112 46.16 -52.42 -13.04
N ILE A 113 47.00 -51.39 -13.08
CA ILE A 113 47.61 -50.83 -11.88
C ILE A 113 46.62 -50.01 -11.05
N VAL A 114 45.59 -49.43 -11.68
CA VAL A 114 44.67 -48.54 -10.99
C VAL A 114 43.76 -49.33 -10.04
N GLN A 115 43.39 -50.56 -10.41
CA GLN A 115 42.59 -51.49 -9.60
C GLN A 115 41.33 -50.84 -8.99
N LEU A 116 40.67 -49.97 -9.76
CA LEU A 116 39.46 -49.27 -9.30
C LEU A 116 38.28 -50.25 -9.24
N ASP A 117 37.82 -50.57 -8.04
CA ASP A 117 36.58 -51.30 -7.82
C ASP A 117 35.39 -50.34 -7.83
N THR A 118 34.68 -50.29 -8.95
CA THR A 118 33.50 -49.42 -9.11
C THR A 118 32.29 -49.86 -8.29
N GLU A 119 32.26 -51.09 -7.76
CA GLU A 119 31.17 -51.56 -6.90
C GLU A 119 31.32 -51.10 -5.46
N THR A 120 32.56 -50.88 -5.00
CA THR A 120 32.86 -50.53 -3.60
C THR A 120 33.52 -49.17 -3.42
N PHE A 121 33.73 -48.42 -4.50
CA PHE A 121 34.32 -47.09 -4.45
C PHE A 121 33.51 -46.11 -3.58
N ASP A 122 34.18 -45.43 -2.65
CA ASP A 122 33.57 -44.48 -1.73
C ASP A 122 33.89 -43.03 -2.11
N HIS A 123 32.88 -42.24 -2.40
CA HIS A 123 33.03 -40.83 -2.73
C HIS A 123 33.42 -39.95 -1.52
N THR A 124 33.34 -40.44 -0.28
CA THR A 124 33.87 -39.69 0.88
C THR A 124 35.37 -39.43 0.78
N ASP A 125 36.08 -40.25 0.01
CA ASP A 125 37.51 -40.11 -0.25
C ASP A 125 37.81 -39.16 -1.43
N THR A 126 36.82 -38.44 -1.95
CA THR A 126 36.98 -37.56 -3.13
C THR A 126 36.62 -36.11 -2.83
N ASP A 127 36.81 -35.22 -3.81
CA ASP A 127 36.47 -33.80 -3.69
C ASP A 127 34.97 -33.50 -3.84
N PHE A 128 34.18 -34.47 -4.29
CA PHE A 128 32.75 -34.35 -4.47
C PHE A 128 32.03 -35.46 -3.69
N MET A 129 31.50 -35.11 -2.52
CA MET A 129 30.72 -36.04 -1.72
C MET A 129 29.31 -36.16 -2.30
N LEU A 130 28.85 -37.40 -2.51
CA LEU A 130 27.53 -37.64 -3.05
C LEU A 130 26.47 -37.44 -1.95
N GLU A 131 25.84 -36.26 -1.95
CA GLU A 131 24.78 -35.89 -1.02
C GLU A 131 23.45 -35.62 -1.78
N GLY A 132 22.34 -35.64 -1.04
CA GLY A 132 21.02 -35.33 -1.58
C GLY A 132 20.63 -36.21 -2.77
N ALA A 133 20.23 -35.57 -3.87
CA ALA A 133 19.83 -36.24 -5.10
C ALA A 133 21.01 -36.93 -5.82
N HIS A 134 22.24 -36.48 -5.59
CA HIS A 134 23.43 -37.05 -6.22
C HIS A 134 23.80 -38.43 -5.66
N ALA A 135 23.40 -38.74 -4.42
CA ALA A 135 23.69 -40.00 -3.73
C ALA A 135 23.11 -41.26 -4.39
N ILE A 136 22.13 -41.11 -5.29
CA ILE A 136 21.43 -42.23 -5.93
C ILE A 136 21.65 -42.29 -7.45
N LEU A 137 22.54 -41.46 -7.99
CA LEU A 137 22.83 -41.42 -9.42
C LEU A 137 23.77 -42.57 -9.84
N PRO A 138 23.60 -43.13 -11.05
CA PRO A 138 24.56 -44.07 -11.60
C PRO A 138 25.86 -43.35 -11.98
N CYS A 139 27.00 -44.04 -11.90
CA CYS A 139 28.33 -43.46 -12.19
C CYS A 139 28.39 -42.74 -13.55
N ALA A 140 27.76 -43.32 -14.57
CA ALA A 140 27.72 -42.78 -15.94
C ALA A 140 26.99 -41.43 -16.07
N SER A 141 26.23 -41.01 -15.06
CA SER A 141 25.60 -39.67 -15.03
C SER A 141 26.61 -38.56 -14.79
N CYS A 142 27.75 -38.86 -14.17
CA CYS A 142 28.78 -37.86 -13.83
C CYS A 142 30.10 -38.15 -14.56
N HIS A 143 30.43 -39.43 -14.76
CA HIS A 143 31.65 -39.87 -15.40
C HIS A 143 31.37 -40.30 -16.83
N ALA A 144 31.83 -39.48 -17.79
CA ALA A 144 31.68 -39.77 -19.21
C ALA A 144 32.53 -40.98 -19.64
N ASP A 145 32.00 -41.76 -20.57
CA ASP A 145 32.73 -42.87 -21.19
C ASP A 145 34.04 -42.37 -21.83
N GLU A 146 35.12 -43.13 -21.67
CA GLU A 146 36.48 -42.84 -22.17
C GLU A 146 37.18 -41.62 -21.52
N ALA A 147 36.51 -40.85 -20.65
CA ALA A 147 37.13 -39.80 -19.85
C ALA A 147 37.76 -40.37 -18.58
N LYS A 148 38.81 -39.71 -18.06
CA LYS A 148 39.38 -40.09 -16.77
C LYS A 148 38.41 -39.68 -15.67
N PHE A 149 38.13 -40.57 -14.72
CA PHE A 149 37.26 -40.28 -13.57
C PHE A 149 37.63 -38.99 -12.82
N ARG A 150 38.93 -38.69 -12.73
CA ARG A 150 39.46 -37.49 -12.07
C ARG A 150 39.14 -36.16 -12.77
N ASP A 151 38.75 -36.21 -14.04
CA ASP A 151 38.48 -35.02 -14.86
C ASP A 151 37.00 -34.61 -14.81
N ALA A 152 36.16 -35.38 -14.10
CA ALA A 152 34.76 -35.03 -13.91
C ALA A 152 34.63 -33.68 -13.15
N PRO A 153 33.74 -32.77 -13.59
CA PRO A 153 33.48 -31.53 -12.86
C PRO A 153 32.97 -31.81 -11.45
N ASN A 154 33.33 -30.94 -10.51
CA ASN A 154 32.92 -31.02 -9.10
C ASN A 154 32.23 -29.76 -8.60
N ASP A 155 31.94 -28.81 -9.49
CA ASP A 155 31.18 -27.60 -9.21
C ASP A 155 29.81 -27.65 -9.89
N CYS A 156 28.85 -26.91 -9.35
CA CYS A 156 27.46 -26.93 -9.81
C CYS A 156 27.35 -26.57 -11.29
N VAL A 157 28.07 -25.55 -11.74
CA VAL A 157 27.96 -25.02 -13.11
C VAL A 157 28.58 -26.00 -14.11
N GLY A 158 29.69 -26.65 -13.75
CA GLY A 158 30.32 -27.67 -14.58
C GLY A 158 29.42 -28.84 -14.96
N CYS A 159 28.42 -29.16 -14.12
CA CYS A 159 27.41 -30.19 -14.42
C CYS A 159 26.05 -29.63 -14.87
N HIS A 160 25.64 -28.46 -14.40
CA HIS A 160 24.30 -27.89 -14.59
C HIS A 160 24.27 -26.59 -15.41
N GLU A 161 25.27 -26.35 -16.26
CA GLU A 161 25.33 -25.15 -17.13
C GLU A 161 24.07 -25.02 -18.01
N GLU A 162 23.64 -26.12 -18.64
CA GLU A 162 22.47 -26.13 -19.53
C GLU A 162 21.13 -26.01 -18.78
N ASP A 163 21.13 -26.37 -17.49
CA ASP A 163 19.94 -26.33 -16.63
C ASP A 163 19.73 -24.96 -15.98
N GLN A 164 20.66 -24.00 -16.14
CA GLN A 164 20.66 -22.76 -15.37
C GLN A 164 19.59 -21.75 -15.87
N PRO A 165 18.51 -21.50 -15.09
CA PRO A 165 17.44 -20.59 -15.52
C PRO A 165 17.83 -19.11 -15.39
N HIS A 166 18.84 -18.80 -14.57
CA HIS A 166 19.26 -17.44 -14.21
C HIS A 166 20.14 -16.74 -15.25
N GLN A 167 20.57 -17.46 -16.31
CA GLN A 167 21.39 -16.89 -17.39
C GLN A 167 22.67 -16.19 -16.88
N GLY A 168 23.31 -16.76 -15.85
CA GLY A 168 24.51 -16.21 -15.21
C GLY A 168 24.32 -14.95 -14.36
N ARG A 169 23.08 -14.43 -14.19
CA ARG A 169 22.83 -13.18 -13.46
C ARG A 169 23.13 -13.25 -11.96
N LEU A 170 23.08 -14.45 -11.37
CA LEU A 170 23.28 -14.68 -9.94
C LEU A 170 24.65 -15.30 -9.60
N GLY A 171 25.57 -15.33 -10.57
CA GLY A 171 26.90 -15.92 -10.38
C GLY A 171 26.87 -17.46 -10.32
N THR A 172 27.87 -18.05 -9.67
CA THR A 172 28.12 -19.50 -9.64
C THR A 172 27.88 -20.13 -8.26
N ASP A 173 27.56 -19.33 -7.25
CA ASP A 173 27.29 -19.82 -5.90
C ASP A 173 25.82 -20.28 -5.77
N CYS A 174 25.49 -21.36 -6.47
CA CYS A 174 24.16 -21.94 -6.47
C CYS A 174 23.69 -22.34 -5.06
N ALA A 175 24.64 -22.73 -4.21
CA ALA A 175 24.38 -23.17 -2.83
C ALA A 175 23.93 -22.02 -1.91
N ALA A 176 24.03 -20.77 -2.32
CA ALA A 176 23.44 -19.64 -1.59
C ALA A 176 21.91 -19.74 -1.53
N CYS A 177 21.27 -20.30 -2.57
CA CYS A 177 19.81 -20.35 -2.71
C CYS A 177 19.25 -21.75 -2.85
N HIS A 178 20.01 -22.70 -3.41
CA HIS A 178 19.56 -24.05 -3.70
C HIS A 178 20.23 -25.08 -2.80
N GLU A 179 19.58 -26.23 -2.67
CA GLU A 179 20.11 -27.43 -2.00
C GLU A 179 20.29 -28.57 -2.98
N GLU A 180 21.29 -29.42 -2.74
CA GLU A 180 21.57 -30.62 -3.54
C GLU A 180 20.48 -31.69 -3.47
N THR A 181 19.47 -31.52 -2.60
CA THR A 181 18.25 -32.32 -2.55
C THR A 181 17.26 -31.99 -3.67
N GLY A 182 17.30 -30.77 -4.22
CA GLY A 182 16.50 -30.37 -5.38
C GLY A 182 16.48 -28.86 -5.66
N TRP A 183 16.37 -28.50 -6.94
CA TRP A 183 16.37 -27.10 -7.41
C TRP A 183 15.08 -26.33 -7.10
N ALA A 184 13.95 -27.03 -6.93
CA ALA A 184 12.64 -26.41 -6.78
C ALA A 184 12.42 -25.80 -5.39
N GLU A 185 13.08 -26.35 -4.37
CA GLU A 185 13.01 -25.85 -3.00
C GLU A 185 14.17 -24.87 -2.78
N LEU A 186 13.82 -23.62 -2.46
CA LEU A 186 14.80 -22.60 -2.14
C LEU A 186 15.10 -22.65 -0.64
N LYS A 187 16.36 -22.37 -0.30
CA LYS A 187 16.76 -22.15 1.09
C LYS A 187 15.90 -21.03 1.70
N PRO A 188 15.38 -21.22 2.91
CA PRO A 188 14.66 -20.16 3.60
C PRO A 188 15.56 -18.95 3.76
N PHE A 189 15.07 -17.78 3.35
CA PHE A 189 15.75 -16.52 3.55
C PHE A 189 14.97 -15.68 4.56
N ASP A 190 15.63 -15.34 5.68
CA ASP A 190 15.03 -14.55 6.75
C ASP A 190 15.14 -13.05 6.45
N HIS A 191 14.02 -12.45 6.06
CA HIS A 191 13.95 -11.02 5.80
C HIS A 191 14.02 -10.16 7.08
N SER A 192 13.88 -10.73 8.27
CA SER A 192 13.97 -9.99 9.54
C SER A 192 15.38 -9.45 9.82
N GLU A 193 16.40 -9.98 9.15
CA GLU A 193 17.78 -9.50 9.21
C GLU A 193 18.06 -8.38 8.20
N THR A 194 17.09 -8.02 7.36
CA THR A 194 17.23 -7.00 6.32
C THR A 194 16.60 -5.66 6.73
N GLY A 195 16.75 -4.64 5.88
CA GLY A 195 16.06 -3.36 6.05
C GLY A 195 14.54 -3.40 5.84
N PHE A 196 13.99 -4.53 5.36
CA PHE A 196 12.56 -4.70 5.09
C PHE A 196 12.09 -6.06 5.61
N ALA A 197 11.64 -6.10 6.86
CA ALA A 197 11.06 -7.30 7.44
C ALA A 197 9.68 -7.55 6.82
N LEU A 198 9.49 -8.73 6.22
CA LEU A 198 8.19 -9.10 5.64
C LEU A 198 7.15 -9.29 6.75
N ALA A 199 6.07 -8.51 6.67
CA ALA A 199 4.94 -8.55 7.59
C ALA A 199 3.61 -8.42 6.85
N GLY A 200 2.52 -8.90 7.47
CA GLY A 200 1.20 -8.89 6.87
C GLY A 200 1.16 -9.60 5.51
N ALA A 201 0.51 -8.98 4.53
CA ALA A 201 0.38 -9.52 3.17
C ALA A 201 1.74 -9.69 2.45
N HIS A 202 2.78 -8.94 2.84
CA HIS A 202 4.11 -9.09 2.25
C HIS A 202 4.79 -10.40 2.64
N ALA A 203 4.38 -11.05 3.73
CA ALA A 203 4.96 -12.33 4.15
C ALA A 203 4.59 -13.50 3.22
N GLU A 204 3.56 -13.34 2.37
CA GLU A 204 3.04 -14.39 1.50
C GLU A 204 3.47 -14.22 0.03
N VAL A 205 4.20 -13.15 -0.32
CA VAL A 205 4.58 -12.89 -1.71
C VAL A 205 5.81 -13.70 -2.12
N THR A 206 5.91 -13.98 -3.42
CA THR A 206 7.10 -14.64 -3.99
C THR A 206 8.25 -13.64 -4.17
N CYS A 207 9.50 -14.13 -4.16
CA CYS A 207 10.69 -13.29 -4.32
C CYS A 207 10.62 -12.37 -5.55
N THR A 208 10.10 -12.89 -6.66
CA THR A 208 9.98 -12.16 -7.95
C THR A 208 8.96 -11.03 -7.93
N SER A 209 8.06 -11.00 -6.94
CA SER A 209 7.11 -9.89 -6.75
C SER A 209 7.82 -8.60 -6.35
N CYS A 210 8.93 -8.71 -5.63
CA CYS A 210 9.75 -7.57 -5.20
C CYS A 210 11.04 -7.49 -6.04
N HIS A 211 11.77 -8.60 -6.15
CA HIS A 211 13.06 -8.71 -6.84
C HIS A 211 12.89 -8.92 -8.35
N VAL A 212 12.20 -7.98 -9.00
CA VAL A 212 11.94 -8.02 -10.44
C VAL A 212 13.27 -8.02 -11.20
N GLY A 213 13.43 -9.00 -12.09
CA GLY A 213 14.67 -9.14 -12.88
C GLY A 213 15.84 -9.78 -12.12
N GLU A 214 15.58 -10.39 -10.96
CA GLU A 214 16.60 -11.05 -10.11
C GLU A 214 17.59 -10.05 -9.48
N VAL A 215 17.11 -8.85 -9.16
CA VAL A 215 17.86 -7.82 -8.44
C VAL A 215 17.52 -7.92 -6.95
N TYR A 216 18.50 -8.33 -6.13
CA TYR A 216 18.30 -8.60 -4.70
C TYR A 216 18.80 -7.49 -3.77
N GLU A 217 19.47 -6.47 -4.29
CA GLU A 217 20.04 -5.37 -3.51
C GLU A 217 19.46 -4.00 -3.93
N GLY A 218 19.38 -3.07 -2.97
CA GLY A 218 19.08 -1.67 -3.24
C GLY A 218 17.62 -1.36 -3.60
N LEU A 219 16.67 -2.25 -3.25
CA LEU A 219 15.26 -1.97 -3.40
C LEU A 219 14.81 -0.88 -2.41
N PRO A 220 13.83 -0.04 -2.79
CA PRO A 220 13.18 0.87 -1.84
C PRO A 220 12.48 0.08 -0.73
N THR A 221 12.35 0.71 0.43
CA THR A 221 11.73 0.11 1.63
C THR A 221 10.49 0.86 2.09
N ASP A 222 10.27 2.05 1.52
CA ASP A 222 9.07 2.85 1.67
C ASP A 222 7.94 2.31 0.77
N CYS A 223 6.70 2.53 1.20
CA CYS A 223 5.51 2.03 0.51
C CYS A 223 5.47 2.53 -0.94
N ILE A 224 5.70 3.83 -1.15
CA ILE A 224 5.54 4.48 -2.45
C ILE A 224 6.58 3.98 -3.46
N GLY A 225 7.81 3.67 -3.04
CA GLY A 225 8.85 3.15 -3.91
C GLY A 225 8.48 1.86 -4.64
N CYS A 226 7.61 1.03 -4.05
CA CYS A 226 7.05 -0.16 -4.69
C CYS A 226 5.63 0.05 -5.23
N HIS A 227 4.82 0.84 -4.52
CA HIS A 227 3.37 0.97 -4.77
C HIS A 227 2.95 2.25 -5.51
N GLN A 228 3.89 2.99 -6.12
CA GLN A 228 3.59 4.25 -6.81
C GLN A 228 2.50 4.13 -7.88
N ILE A 229 2.50 3.04 -8.66
CA ILE A 229 1.51 2.85 -9.74
C ILE A 229 0.17 2.31 -9.22
N GLN A 230 0.15 1.80 -8.00
CA GLN A 230 -1.02 1.26 -7.30
C GLN A 230 -1.70 2.33 -6.44
N ASP A 231 -1.06 3.49 -6.24
CA ASP A 231 -1.63 4.58 -5.48
C ASP A 231 -2.85 5.18 -6.21
N VAL A 232 -4.03 4.88 -5.68
CA VAL A 232 -5.31 5.38 -6.19
C VAL A 232 -5.54 6.85 -5.85
N HIS A 233 -4.78 7.41 -4.90
CA HIS A 233 -4.90 8.80 -4.47
C HIS A 233 -4.06 9.74 -5.33
N ALA A 234 -3.16 9.20 -6.16
CA ALA A 234 -2.25 9.95 -7.02
C ALA A 234 -1.45 11.03 -6.25
N GLY A 235 -0.97 10.68 -5.05
CA GLY A 235 -0.18 11.55 -4.18
C GLY A 235 -1.00 12.59 -3.39
N ARG A 236 -2.34 12.57 -3.47
CA ARG A 236 -3.21 13.51 -2.75
C ARG A 236 -3.11 13.41 -1.22
N PHE A 237 -2.67 12.27 -0.70
CA PHE A 237 -2.59 12.06 0.76
C PHE A 237 -1.15 11.80 1.21
N GLY A 238 -0.16 12.32 0.48
CA GLY A 238 1.25 12.14 0.79
C GLY A 238 1.77 10.73 0.49
N GLU A 239 2.97 10.44 0.99
CA GLU A 239 3.70 9.17 0.75
C GLU A 239 3.72 8.24 1.98
N GLU A 240 3.27 8.74 3.14
CA GLU A 240 3.21 8.02 4.42
C GLU A 240 1.94 7.17 4.50
N CYS A 241 1.86 6.17 3.61
CA CYS A 241 0.65 5.34 3.43
C CYS A 241 0.23 4.61 4.72
N ASP A 242 1.19 4.26 5.58
CA ASP A 242 0.98 3.57 6.84
C ASP A 242 0.26 4.43 7.87
N THR A 243 0.12 5.75 7.65
CA THR A 243 -0.76 6.63 8.44
C THR A 243 -2.21 6.16 8.38
N CYS A 244 -2.64 5.66 7.22
CA CYS A 244 -4.02 5.27 6.95
C CYS A 244 -4.19 3.76 6.75
N HIS A 245 -3.27 3.14 6.01
CA HIS A 245 -3.39 1.73 5.62
C HIS A 245 -2.57 0.82 6.54
N VAL A 246 -2.98 -0.44 6.64
CA VAL A 246 -2.26 -1.48 7.38
C VAL A 246 -1.74 -2.57 6.44
N VAL A 247 -0.58 -3.13 6.76
CA VAL A 247 0.11 -4.11 5.90
C VAL A 247 -0.58 -5.48 5.90
N GLU A 248 -1.39 -5.77 6.91
CA GLU A 248 -2.21 -6.98 7.01
C GLU A 248 -3.36 -6.98 6.00
N ALA A 249 -4.00 -5.81 5.79
CA ALA A 249 -5.15 -5.65 4.92
C ALA A 249 -5.24 -4.21 4.39
N TRP A 250 -4.77 -3.98 3.16
CA TRP A 250 -4.70 -2.63 2.58
C TRP A 250 -6.03 -1.86 2.55
N THR A 251 -7.15 -2.57 2.41
CA THR A 251 -8.49 -1.96 2.38
C THR A 251 -9.01 -1.56 3.77
N GLU A 252 -8.36 -2.01 4.83
CA GLU A 252 -8.65 -1.57 6.19
C GLU A 252 -7.93 -0.24 6.45
N VAL A 253 -8.72 0.78 6.76
CA VAL A 253 -8.23 2.14 7.04
C VAL A 253 -8.30 2.38 8.54
N ARG A 254 -7.17 2.75 9.14
CA ARG A 254 -7.06 3.06 10.57
C ARG A 254 -7.21 4.55 10.88
N PHE A 255 -7.12 5.40 9.87
CA PHE A 255 -7.25 6.84 10.01
C PHE A 255 -8.70 7.21 10.35
N GLU A 256 -8.87 8.01 11.39
CA GLU A 256 -10.16 8.49 11.86
C GLU A 256 -10.08 10.01 12.06
N HIS A 257 -10.84 10.77 11.28
CA HIS A 257 -10.72 12.23 11.22
C HIS A 257 -10.90 12.90 12.60
N ASP A 258 -11.89 12.47 13.37
CA ASP A 258 -12.20 13.02 14.71
C ASP A 258 -11.12 12.72 15.75
N ARG A 259 -10.38 11.63 15.57
CA ARG A 259 -9.32 11.20 16.50
C ARG A 259 -7.98 11.82 16.13
N ASP A 260 -7.69 11.87 14.83
CA ASP A 260 -6.36 12.15 14.31
C ASP A 260 -6.19 13.62 13.87
N THR A 261 -7.27 14.41 13.84
CA THR A 261 -7.24 15.84 13.47
C THR A 261 -7.94 16.72 14.51
N GLU A 262 -7.77 18.04 14.39
CA GLU A 262 -8.43 19.02 15.28
C GLU A 262 -9.86 19.39 14.85
N PHE A 263 -10.28 18.97 13.65
CA PHE A 263 -11.61 19.27 13.10
C PHE A 263 -12.48 18.02 13.10
N SER A 264 -13.48 17.95 13.97
CA SER A 264 -14.39 16.80 14.00
C SER A 264 -15.47 16.92 12.92
N LEU A 265 -15.67 15.85 12.17
CA LEU A 265 -16.74 15.75 11.18
C LEU A 265 -18.05 15.45 11.91
N VAL A 266 -18.95 16.43 11.95
CA VAL A 266 -20.24 16.32 12.65
C VAL A 266 -21.40 16.69 11.75
N GLY A 267 -22.55 16.07 11.97
CA GLY A 267 -23.77 16.37 11.23
C GLY A 267 -23.61 16.03 9.74
N ALA A 268 -23.88 16.98 8.86
CA ALA A 268 -23.78 16.76 7.41
C ALA A 268 -22.34 16.49 6.92
N HIS A 269 -21.33 16.81 7.73
CA HIS A 269 -19.92 16.61 7.37
C HIS A 269 -19.43 15.18 7.64
N GLU A 270 -20.15 14.37 8.43
CA GLU A 270 -19.77 12.97 8.75
C GLU A 270 -19.63 12.10 7.49
N ASP A 271 -20.45 12.38 6.48
CA ASP A 271 -20.48 11.64 5.21
C ASP A 271 -19.64 12.33 4.10
N ALA A 272 -18.88 13.38 4.42
CA ALA A 272 -18.11 14.12 3.44
C ALA A 272 -16.93 13.30 2.91
N ALA A 273 -16.78 13.26 1.58
CA ALA A 273 -15.57 12.74 0.95
C ALA A 273 -14.39 13.69 1.22
N CYS A 274 -13.18 13.15 1.38
CA CYS A 274 -11.98 13.94 1.66
C CYS A 274 -11.78 15.07 0.64
N GLU A 275 -12.06 14.81 -0.64
CA GLU A 275 -11.92 15.76 -1.74
C GLU A 275 -12.87 16.95 -1.68
N ALA A 276 -13.96 16.85 -0.91
CA ALA A 276 -14.88 17.96 -0.73
C ALA A 276 -14.20 19.13 0.00
N CYS A 277 -13.23 18.82 0.87
CA CYS A 277 -12.46 19.80 1.63
C CYS A 277 -11.02 19.91 1.11
N HIS A 278 -10.38 18.78 0.79
CA HIS A 278 -8.99 18.72 0.38
C HIS A 278 -8.82 18.63 -1.13
N ALA A 279 -8.54 19.76 -1.76
CA ALA A 279 -8.38 19.84 -3.22
C ALA A 279 -7.07 19.21 -3.71
N THR A 280 -6.01 19.37 -2.90
CA THR A 280 -4.65 18.93 -3.19
C THR A 280 -4.13 18.06 -2.04
N ASN A 281 -2.88 18.24 -1.59
CA ASN A 281 -2.32 17.39 -0.55
C ASN A 281 -2.92 17.74 0.81
N ALA A 282 -3.76 16.86 1.36
CA ALA A 282 -4.46 17.07 2.62
C ALA A 282 -3.53 17.35 3.82
N PHE A 283 -2.30 16.83 3.79
CA PHE A 283 -1.30 17.02 4.86
C PHE A 283 -0.46 18.29 4.68
N ALA A 284 -0.56 18.97 3.54
CA ALA A 284 0.14 20.22 3.26
C ALA A 284 -0.79 21.43 3.20
N GLU A 285 -2.10 21.21 3.19
CA GLU A 285 -3.12 22.26 3.16
C GLU A 285 -3.39 22.81 4.56
N ASP A 286 -3.56 24.12 4.63
CA ASP A 286 -4.02 24.84 5.82
C ASP A 286 -5.43 25.36 5.53
N LEU A 287 -6.43 24.55 5.88
CA LEU A 287 -7.84 24.87 5.65
C LEU A 287 -8.40 25.67 6.82
N ALA A 288 -9.30 26.61 6.50
CA ALA A 288 -10.12 27.24 7.51
C ALA A 288 -11.00 26.18 8.21
N THR A 289 -11.23 26.36 9.51
CA THR A 289 -12.02 25.44 10.35
C THR A 289 -13.31 26.07 10.86
N ASP A 290 -13.52 27.36 10.57
CA ASP A 290 -14.78 28.04 10.82
C ASP A 290 -15.74 27.90 9.62
N CYS A 291 -17.04 28.02 9.90
CA CYS A 291 -18.09 27.83 8.90
C CYS A 291 -17.92 28.77 7.70
N PHE A 292 -17.59 30.04 7.96
CA PHE A 292 -17.51 31.06 6.92
C PHE A 292 -16.33 30.82 5.98
N GLY A 293 -15.16 30.42 6.50
CA GLY A 293 -13.99 30.11 5.67
C GLY A 293 -14.23 29.03 4.61
N CYS A 294 -15.14 28.08 4.87
CA CYS A 294 -15.54 27.06 3.89
C CYS A 294 -16.78 27.45 3.07
N HIS A 295 -17.73 28.16 3.68
CA HIS A 295 -19.06 28.43 3.11
C HIS A 295 -19.31 29.90 2.76
N GLU A 296 -18.26 30.73 2.60
CA GLU A 296 -18.39 32.13 2.18
C GLU A 296 -19.21 32.26 0.89
N ALA A 297 -19.00 31.36 -0.07
CA ALA A 297 -19.73 31.35 -1.34
C ALA A 297 -21.20 30.89 -1.21
N ASP A 298 -21.55 30.22 -0.12
CA ASP A 298 -22.90 29.73 0.17
C ASP A 298 -23.70 30.71 1.06
N ASP A 299 -23.09 31.80 1.51
CA ASP A 299 -23.72 32.77 2.41
C ASP A 299 -24.90 33.51 1.73
N ALA A 300 -26.12 33.04 2.04
CA ALA A 300 -27.35 33.65 1.59
C ALA A 300 -27.62 35.04 2.21
N HIS A 301 -26.87 35.43 3.24
CA HIS A 301 -27.01 36.72 3.92
C HIS A 301 -26.10 37.82 3.37
N GLU A 302 -25.27 37.50 2.36
CA GLU A 302 -24.37 38.46 1.70
C GLU A 302 -23.45 39.22 2.70
N GLY A 303 -22.97 38.52 3.73
CA GLY A 303 -22.10 39.04 4.78
C GLY A 303 -22.79 39.95 5.80
N GLN A 304 -24.11 40.11 5.74
CA GLN A 304 -24.82 41.10 6.56
C GLN A 304 -25.01 40.67 8.01
N LEU A 305 -24.98 39.36 8.30
CA LEU A 305 -25.13 38.79 9.65
C LEU A 305 -23.80 38.40 10.32
N GLY A 306 -22.68 38.65 9.65
CA GLY A 306 -21.34 38.26 10.14
C GLY A 306 -21.02 36.79 9.88
N GLU A 307 -19.86 36.36 10.38
CA GLU A 307 -19.24 35.05 10.05
C GLU A 307 -19.59 33.95 11.07
N ALA A 308 -20.26 34.29 12.17
CA ALA A 308 -20.63 33.36 13.25
C ALA A 308 -21.92 32.59 12.91
N CYS A 309 -21.87 31.82 11.82
CA CYS A 309 -22.99 31.06 11.27
C CYS A 309 -23.66 30.13 12.28
N ASP A 310 -22.86 29.54 13.18
CA ASP A 310 -23.25 28.60 14.23
C ASP A 310 -24.15 29.21 15.32
N THR A 311 -24.29 30.54 15.34
CA THR A 311 -25.26 31.22 16.22
C THR A 311 -26.70 30.87 15.85
N CYS A 312 -26.95 30.64 14.56
CA CYS A 312 -28.29 30.37 14.03
C CYS A 312 -28.37 28.99 13.37
N HIS A 313 -27.33 28.54 12.68
CA HIS A 313 -27.35 27.31 11.88
C HIS A 313 -26.60 26.18 12.58
N ALA A 314 -27.05 24.94 12.36
CA ALA A 314 -26.39 23.76 12.90
C ALA A 314 -25.55 23.03 11.84
N PRO A 315 -24.47 22.33 12.23
CA PRO A 315 -23.69 21.50 11.31
C PRO A 315 -24.49 20.37 10.63
N ALA A 316 -25.67 20.03 11.18
CA ALA A 316 -26.61 19.08 10.55
C ALA A 316 -27.27 19.63 9.28
N GLY A 317 -27.31 20.97 9.11
CA GLY A 317 -27.79 21.62 7.91
C GLY A 317 -28.28 23.05 8.15
N TRP A 318 -28.18 23.89 7.11
CA TRP A 318 -28.53 25.31 7.16
C TRP A 318 -29.99 25.60 7.56
N ALA A 319 -30.93 24.70 7.25
CA ALA A 319 -32.35 24.87 7.60
C ALA A 319 -32.79 24.01 8.81
N VAL A 320 -31.85 23.32 9.47
CA VAL A 320 -32.15 22.42 10.59
C VAL A 320 -31.97 23.18 11.90
N ASP A 321 -33.00 23.15 12.73
CA ASP A 321 -33.00 23.73 14.08
C ASP A 321 -32.50 25.18 14.12
N VAL A 322 -32.89 25.99 13.13
CA VAL A 322 -32.46 27.39 13.04
C VAL A 322 -32.89 28.15 14.29
N ALA A 323 -31.91 28.59 15.06
CA ALA A 323 -32.13 29.14 16.39
C ALA A 323 -32.33 30.66 16.32
N PHE A 324 -33.59 31.11 16.29
CA PHE A 324 -33.94 32.50 16.56
C PHE A 324 -35.26 32.58 17.32
N ASP A 325 -35.23 33.20 18.50
CA ASP A 325 -36.40 33.31 19.37
C ASP A 325 -37.14 34.63 19.10
N HIS A 326 -38.35 34.54 18.53
CA HIS A 326 -39.20 35.70 18.30
C HIS A 326 -39.88 36.21 19.58
N ASP A 327 -40.01 35.40 20.63
CA ASP A 327 -40.69 35.78 21.87
C ASP A 327 -39.94 36.87 22.64
N ILE A 328 -38.63 37.04 22.36
CA ILE A 328 -37.80 38.11 22.92
C ILE A 328 -37.78 39.38 22.04
N THR A 329 -38.49 39.38 20.92
CA THR A 329 -38.53 40.52 19.99
C THR A 329 -39.77 41.40 20.19
N ARG A 330 -39.91 42.45 19.37
CA ARG A 330 -41.09 43.32 19.38
C ARG A 330 -42.30 42.70 18.69
N PHE A 331 -42.13 41.59 17.99
CA PHE A 331 -43.18 40.85 17.31
C PHE A 331 -43.07 39.36 17.63
N PRO A 332 -43.60 38.93 18.79
CA PRO A 332 -43.73 37.51 19.11
C PRO A 332 -44.62 36.83 18.08
N LEU A 333 -44.19 35.68 17.56
CA LEU A 333 -45.00 34.94 16.60
C LEU A 333 -46.14 34.26 17.35
N LEU A 334 -47.37 34.71 17.08
CA LEU A 334 -48.58 34.17 17.71
C LEU A 334 -49.50 33.55 16.66
N GLY A 335 -50.16 32.46 17.05
CA GLY A 335 -51.14 31.78 16.22
C GLY A 335 -50.52 31.24 14.92
N LEU A 336 -51.13 31.57 13.78
CA LEU A 336 -50.68 31.05 12.48
C LEU A 336 -49.33 31.61 12.02
N HIS A 337 -48.88 32.73 12.59
CA HIS A 337 -47.59 33.33 12.26
C HIS A 337 -46.39 32.46 12.67
N THR A 338 -46.56 31.51 13.61
CA THR A 338 -45.48 30.58 14.00
C THR A 338 -45.13 29.56 12.91
N LEU A 339 -45.97 29.45 11.88
CA LEU A 339 -45.79 28.52 10.76
C LEU A 339 -45.24 29.20 9.52
N VAL A 340 -45.10 30.53 9.54
CA VAL A 340 -44.59 31.30 8.42
C VAL A 340 -43.06 31.23 8.43
N PRO A 341 -42.41 30.85 7.32
CA PRO A 341 -40.96 30.83 7.26
C PRO A 341 -40.40 32.26 7.32
N CYS A 342 -39.16 32.42 7.75
CA CYS A 342 -38.57 33.73 8.03
C CYS A 342 -38.65 34.68 6.82
N GLU A 343 -38.41 34.18 5.60
CA GLU A 343 -38.49 34.94 4.34
C GLU A 343 -39.91 35.43 4.00
N GLY A 344 -40.95 34.84 4.61
CA GLY A 344 -42.32 35.31 4.49
C GLY A 344 -42.56 36.66 5.17
N CYS A 345 -41.73 36.99 6.16
CA CYS A 345 -41.79 38.27 6.90
C CYS A 345 -40.58 39.15 6.62
N HIS A 346 -39.41 38.56 6.47
CA HIS A 346 -38.13 39.23 6.25
C HIS A 346 -37.73 39.16 4.78
N LEU A 347 -38.15 40.17 4.02
CA LEU A 347 -37.90 40.25 2.57
C LEU A 347 -36.46 40.66 2.21
N ASP A 348 -35.71 41.14 3.19
CA ASP A 348 -34.31 41.57 3.05
C ASP A 348 -33.37 40.50 3.62
N PRO A 349 -32.26 40.15 2.92
CA PRO A 349 -31.30 39.14 3.37
C PRO A 349 -30.62 39.41 4.73
N ALA A 350 -30.67 40.65 5.24
CA ALA A 350 -30.17 40.98 6.57
C ALA A 350 -31.17 40.66 7.68
N PHE A 351 -32.41 40.29 7.35
CA PHE A 351 -33.49 40.01 8.31
C PHE A 351 -33.74 41.15 9.33
N ARG A 352 -33.38 42.39 8.98
CA ARG A 352 -33.46 43.55 9.90
C ARG A 352 -34.77 44.33 9.82
N SER A 353 -35.51 44.18 8.73
CA SER A 353 -36.59 45.11 8.37
C SER A 353 -37.86 44.34 8.01
N ALA A 354 -38.65 44.00 9.04
CA ALA A 354 -40.05 43.61 8.87
C ALA A 354 -40.89 44.63 9.64
N GLU A 355 -41.78 45.35 8.94
CA GLU A 355 -42.72 46.25 9.60
C GLU A 355 -43.79 45.39 10.32
N PRO A 356 -43.92 45.49 11.65
CA PRO A 356 -44.75 44.57 12.43
C PRO A 356 -46.26 44.89 12.39
N SER A 357 -46.69 45.82 11.54
CA SER A 357 -48.11 46.19 11.46
C SER A 357 -48.92 45.14 10.69
N CYS A 358 -50.16 44.90 11.09
CA CYS A 358 -51.06 43.99 10.36
C CYS A 358 -51.20 44.42 8.90
N ALA A 359 -51.41 45.72 8.68
CA ALA A 359 -51.62 46.30 7.35
C ALA A 359 -50.40 46.23 6.43
N SER A 360 -49.17 46.23 6.96
CA SER A 360 -47.97 46.15 6.09
C SER A 360 -47.82 44.82 5.37
N CYS A 361 -48.47 43.76 5.86
CA CYS A 361 -48.44 42.44 5.25
C CYS A 361 -49.79 42.03 4.66
N HIS A 362 -50.89 42.40 5.31
CA HIS A 362 -52.24 41.96 4.96
C HIS A 362 -53.07 43.04 4.25
N GLN A 363 -52.44 44.03 3.64
CA GLN A 363 -53.15 45.08 2.90
C GLN A 363 -54.05 44.50 1.79
N ASP A 364 -53.53 43.51 1.05
CA ASP A 364 -54.27 42.89 -0.05
C ASP A 364 -55.34 41.88 0.42
N ASP A 365 -55.30 41.49 1.70
CA ASP A 365 -56.28 40.61 2.33
C ASP A 365 -57.47 41.41 2.93
N ASP A 366 -57.39 42.74 2.99
CA ASP A 366 -58.42 43.57 3.59
C ASP A 366 -59.70 43.62 2.76
N ILE A 367 -60.69 42.82 3.16
CA ILE A 367 -62.04 42.81 2.58
C ILE A 367 -62.85 44.07 2.89
N HIS A 368 -62.39 44.93 3.81
CA HIS A 368 -63.08 46.16 4.19
C HIS A 368 -62.73 47.32 3.28
N GLU A 369 -61.77 47.16 2.35
CA GLU A 369 -61.35 48.20 1.39
C GLU A 369 -60.98 49.53 2.07
N GLY A 370 -60.39 49.47 3.28
CA GLY A 370 -60.03 50.66 4.06
C GLY A 370 -61.22 51.46 4.62
N SER A 371 -62.43 50.88 4.66
CA SER A 371 -63.60 51.50 5.30
C SER A 371 -63.55 51.47 6.83
N LEU A 372 -62.70 50.61 7.39
CA LEU A 372 -62.48 50.45 8.83
C LEU A 372 -61.08 50.96 9.24
N SER A 373 -60.80 50.93 10.55
CA SER A 373 -59.48 51.32 11.08
C SER A 373 -58.39 50.31 10.71
N ASP A 374 -57.16 50.79 10.54
CA ASP A 374 -55.95 49.96 10.33
C ASP A 374 -55.50 49.17 11.58
N GLN A 375 -56.25 49.25 12.68
CA GLN A 375 -56.01 48.50 13.94
C GLN A 375 -56.75 47.17 13.88
N CYS A 376 -56.32 46.30 12.96
CA CYS A 376 -56.95 45.01 12.67
C CYS A 376 -57.15 44.16 13.93
N GLU A 377 -56.23 44.25 14.89
CA GLU A 377 -56.21 43.53 16.16
C GLU A 377 -57.36 43.88 17.11
N THR A 378 -58.08 44.97 16.84
CA THR A 378 -59.30 45.31 17.59
C THR A 378 -60.41 44.29 17.33
N CYS A 379 -60.44 43.74 16.12
CA CYS A 379 -61.46 42.80 15.70
C CYS A 379 -60.84 41.41 15.50
N HIS A 380 -59.82 41.31 14.67
CA HIS A 380 -59.21 40.06 14.24
C HIS A 380 -58.11 39.61 15.20
N ASN A 381 -57.79 38.32 15.17
CA ASN A 381 -56.71 37.78 15.99
C ASN A 381 -55.75 36.90 15.16
N PRO A 382 -54.48 36.74 15.61
CA PRO A 382 -53.46 36.01 14.87
C PRO A 382 -53.73 34.51 14.63
N ASN A 383 -54.74 33.91 15.25
CA ASN A 383 -55.13 32.52 15.00
C ASN A 383 -56.06 32.38 13.77
N GLY A 384 -56.57 33.49 13.23
CA GLY A 384 -57.35 33.50 11.98
C GLY A 384 -58.30 34.69 11.88
N TRP A 385 -58.45 35.23 10.66
CA TRP A 385 -59.31 36.38 10.36
C TRP A 385 -60.79 36.16 10.70
N GLU A 386 -61.27 34.92 10.59
CA GLU A 386 -62.65 34.51 10.89
C GLU A 386 -62.96 34.43 12.39
N PHE A 387 -61.93 34.32 13.23
CA PHE A 387 -62.08 34.23 14.68
C PHE A 387 -62.10 35.61 15.33
N TRP A 388 -62.80 36.58 14.74
CA TRP A 388 -62.82 37.92 15.33
C TRP A 388 -63.50 37.91 16.70
N THR A 389 -63.06 38.82 17.57
CA THR A 389 -63.48 38.88 18.98
C THR A 389 -64.39 40.06 19.29
N PHE A 390 -64.57 40.96 18.32
CA PHE A 390 -65.41 42.14 18.46
C PHE A 390 -66.89 41.80 18.50
N ASP A 391 -67.58 42.25 19.53
CA ASP A 391 -69.03 42.16 19.70
C ASP A 391 -69.67 43.55 19.70
N HIS A 392 -70.30 43.89 18.58
CA HIS A 392 -70.94 45.20 18.37
C HIS A 392 -72.02 45.51 19.42
N ASP A 393 -72.70 44.50 19.97
CA ASP A 393 -73.79 44.69 20.93
C ASP A 393 -73.28 45.08 22.32
N THR A 394 -72.03 44.71 22.64
CA THR A 394 -71.45 44.93 23.98
C THR A 394 -70.36 45.99 23.99
N GLU A 395 -69.72 46.24 22.85
CA GLU A 395 -68.58 47.14 22.71
C GLU A 395 -68.94 48.48 22.06
N THR A 396 -70.19 48.66 21.62
CA THR A 396 -70.67 49.94 21.05
C THR A 396 -71.95 50.43 21.73
N ASP A 397 -72.27 51.70 21.52
CA ASP A 397 -73.53 52.30 22.00
C ASP A 397 -74.77 51.91 21.15
N PHE A 398 -74.62 51.07 20.12
CA PHE A 398 -75.70 50.69 19.20
C PHE A 398 -75.76 49.17 19.00
N ALA A 399 -76.65 48.49 19.72
CA ALA A 399 -76.85 47.04 19.56
C ALA A 399 -77.57 46.71 18.24
N LEU A 400 -76.98 45.81 17.46
CA LEU A 400 -77.53 45.27 16.21
C LEU A 400 -78.64 44.30 16.55
N THR A 401 -79.87 44.82 16.67
CA THR A 401 -81.06 44.04 16.97
C THR A 401 -81.96 43.90 15.75
N GLY A 402 -82.73 42.82 15.73
CA GLY A 402 -83.73 42.55 14.70
C GLY A 402 -83.16 42.43 13.30
N ALA A 403 -83.70 43.16 12.33
CA ALA A 403 -83.27 43.14 10.93
C ALA A 403 -81.82 43.65 10.72
N HIS A 404 -81.23 44.31 11.72
CA HIS A 404 -79.83 44.72 11.70
C HIS A 404 -78.88 43.59 12.14
N GLN A 405 -79.39 42.45 12.63
CA GLN A 405 -78.54 41.31 13.00
C GLN A 405 -77.90 40.69 11.76
N GLY A 406 -76.56 40.64 11.74
CA GLY A 406 -75.81 40.03 10.65
C GLY A 406 -75.67 40.91 9.39
N VAL A 407 -76.00 42.21 9.47
CA VAL A 407 -75.64 43.16 8.42
C VAL A 407 -74.11 43.34 8.37
N SER A 408 -73.57 43.52 7.18
CA SER A 408 -72.13 43.77 7.02
C SER A 408 -71.76 45.16 7.53
N CYS A 409 -70.57 45.31 8.11
CA CYS A 409 -70.07 46.57 8.65
C CYS A 409 -70.15 47.70 7.62
N GLY A 410 -69.77 47.42 6.36
CA GLY A 410 -69.81 48.39 5.25
C GLY A 410 -71.21 48.84 4.84
N SER A 411 -72.27 48.17 5.31
CA SER A 411 -73.65 48.65 5.10
C SER A 411 -73.94 49.92 5.89
N CYS A 412 -73.27 50.11 7.03
CA CYS A 412 -73.42 51.28 7.89
C CYS A 412 -72.17 52.18 7.84
N HIS A 413 -70.97 51.58 7.81
CA HIS A 413 -69.69 52.27 7.74
C HIS A 413 -69.22 52.43 6.29
N THR A 414 -69.94 53.27 5.53
CA THR A 414 -69.71 53.47 4.09
C THR A 414 -68.59 54.46 3.75
N GLN A 415 -68.07 55.18 4.73
CA GLN A 415 -67.02 56.18 4.52
C GLN A 415 -65.64 55.52 4.58
N ALA A 416 -64.99 55.46 3.41
CA ALA A 416 -63.58 55.05 3.33
C ALA A 416 -62.68 55.97 4.17
N ALA A 417 -61.75 55.38 4.92
CA ALA A 417 -60.78 56.08 5.79
C ALA A 417 -61.43 57.06 6.78
N ALA A 418 -62.58 56.70 7.35
CA ALA A 418 -63.25 57.52 8.34
C ALA A 418 -62.36 57.68 9.59
N ALA A 419 -62.04 58.93 9.96
CA ALA A 419 -61.27 59.24 11.17
C ALA A 419 -61.99 58.80 12.48
N SER A 420 -63.26 58.42 12.39
CA SER A 420 -64.05 57.83 13.45
C SER A 420 -65.11 56.93 12.85
N LEU A 421 -65.30 55.74 13.44
CA LEU A 421 -66.38 54.82 13.10
C LEU A 421 -67.72 55.20 13.76
N ALA A 422 -67.73 56.23 14.62
CA ALA A 422 -68.96 56.69 15.26
C ALA A 422 -69.91 57.32 14.23
N ILE A 423 -71.04 56.65 14.02
CA ILE A 423 -72.15 57.13 13.17
C ILE A 423 -73.37 57.47 14.04
N SER A 424 -74.26 58.32 13.53
CA SER A 424 -75.48 58.68 14.26
C SER A 424 -76.46 57.50 14.30
N GLN A 425 -77.12 57.32 15.44
CA GLN A 425 -78.14 56.29 15.66
C GLN A 425 -79.55 56.71 15.23
N ASP A 426 -79.71 57.95 14.71
CA ASP A 426 -80.99 58.44 14.23
C ASP A 426 -81.43 57.63 12.99
N CYS A 427 -82.49 56.83 13.11
CA CYS A 427 -82.95 55.90 12.07
C CYS A 427 -83.10 56.57 10.70
N VAL A 428 -83.63 57.80 10.68
CA VAL A 428 -83.88 58.59 9.46
C VAL A 428 -82.60 58.93 8.68
N LEU A 429 -81.43 58.92 9.30
CA LEU A 429 -80.18 59.23 8.62
C LEU A 429 -79.70 58.08 7.73
N CYS A 430 -80.11 56.85 8.05
CA CYS A 430 -79.81 55.66 7.25
C CYS A 430 -81.02 55.26 6.38
N HIS A 431 -82.23 55.40 6.91
CA HIS A 431 -83.48 54.95 6.27
C HIS A 431 -84.30 56.10 5.68
N ALA A 432 -83.64 57.18 5.23
CA ALA A 432 -84.34 58.32 4.64
C ALA A 432 -85.15 57.93 3.39
N GLU A 433 -84.61 57.01 2.58
CA GLU A 433 -85.25 56.53 1.35
C GLU A 433 -86.35 55.50 1.61
N ASP A 434 -86.33 54.87 2.80
CA ASP A 434 -87.35 53.92 3.24
C ASP A 434 -88.56 54.61 3.90
N ASP A 435 -88.48 55.91 4.19
CA ASP A 435 -89.56 56.66 4.84
C ASP A 435 -90.72 56.96 3.88
N VAL A 436 -91.72 56.08 3.89
CA VAL A 436 -92.98 56.24 3.14
C VAL A 436 -93.84 57.42 3.59
N HIS A 437 -93.50 58.08 4.71
CA HIS A 437 -94.26 59.21 5.23
C HIS A 437 -93.78 60.56 4.68
N ASP A 438 -92.75 60.59 3.84
CA ASP A 438 -92.13 61.81 3.31
C ASP A 438 -91.68 62.80 4.41
N GLY A 439 -91.18 62.30 5.55
CA GLY A 439 -90.70 63.13 6.66
C GLY A 439 -91.81 63.80 7.51
N ARG A 440 -93.09 63.45 7.31
CA ARG A 440 -94.23 64.11 7.99
C ARG A 440 -94.29 63.89 9.50
N PHE A 441 -93.65 62.85 10.03
CA PHE A 441 -93.70 62.49 11.46
C PHE A 441 -92.40 62.80 12.23
N GLY A 442 -91.47 63.53 11.62
CA GLY A 442 -90.18 63.88 12.25
C GLY A 442 -89.21 62.70 12.32
N LYS A 443 -88.13 62.86 13.09
CA LYS A 443 -86.96 61.94 13.09
C LYS A 443 -87.05 60.78 14.10
N ASN A 444 -88.03 60.79 15.00
CA ASN A 444 -88.13 59.81 16.08
C ASN A 444 -88.91 58.56 15.63
N CYS A 445 -88.36 57.83 14.66
CA CYS A 445 -88.95 56.62 14.11
C CYS A 445 -89.20 55.55 15.18
N SER A 446 -88.31 55.47 16.19
CA SER A 446 -88.35 54.49 17.28
C SER A 446 -89.59 54.57 18.19
N SER A 447 -90.38 55.65 18.10
CA SER A 447 -91.65 55.78 18.84
C SER A 447 -92.77 54.91 18.27
N CYS A 448 -92.67 54.58 16.97
CA CYS A 448 -93.70 53.83 16.25
C CYS A 448 -93.14 52.56 15.58
N HIS A 449 -91.86 52.54 15.24
CA HIS A 449 -91.20 51.42 14.58
C HIS A 449 -90.15 50.81 15.50
N ASP A 450 -89.92 49.51 15.35
CA ASP A 450 -88.84 48.80 16.02
C ASP A 450 -87.83 48.28 14.99
N THR A 451 -86.76 47.65 15.47
CA THR A 451 -85.67 47.15 14.63
C THR A 451 -86.01 45.87 13.87
N GLN A 452 -87.22 45.29 14.03
CA GLN A 452 -87.62 44.07 13.34
C GLN A 452 -88.18 44.36 11.94
N SER A 453 -89.02 45.38 11.81
CA SER A 453 -89.63 45.77 10.54
C SER A 453 -90.21 47.18 10.61
N PHE A 454 -90.07 47.95 9.53
CA PHE A 454 -90.78 49.22 9.34
C PHE A 454 -92.25 49.04 8.95
N GLU A 455 -92.67 47.85 8.51
CA GLU A 455 -94.05 47.59 8.06
C GLU A 455 -95.05 47.56 9.23
N ASP A 456 -94.61 47.09 10.39
CA ASP A 456 -95.45 46.91 11.58
C ASP A 456 -95.28 48.10 12.54
N ALA A 457 -96.08 49.15 12.36
CA ALA A 457 -96.11 50.27 13.31
C ALA A 457 -96.75 49.83 14.64
N ARG A 458 -95.96 49.82 15.72
CA ARG A 458 -96.39 49.55 17.09
C ARG A 458 -96.23 50.84 17.90
N LEU A 459 -97.37 51.48 18.20
CA LEU A 459 -97.40 52.59 19.15
C LEU A 459 -96.98 52.05 20.53
N ARG A 460 -95.81 52.48 21.01
CA ARG A 460 -95.37 52.18 22.37
C ARG A 460 -96.11 53.00 23.42
#